data_AF-A0A847H4S9-F1
#
_entry.id   AF-A0A847H4S9-F1
#
_cell.length_a   1.000
_cell.length_b   1.000
_cell.length_c   1.000
_cell.angle_alpha   90.00
_cell.angle_beta   90.00
_cell.angle_gamma   90.00
#
_symmetry.space_group_name_H-M   'P 1'
#
loop_
_entity.id
_entity.type
_entity.pdbx_description
1 polymer ?
#
loop_
_entity_poly.entity_id
_entity_poly.type
_entity_poly.pdbx_seq_one_letter_code
_entity_poly.pdbx_strand_id
1 'polypeptide(L)' 'KQFLVVKKSGEVHARLLTVREAARLMGAPDTFILPGTYNDGYKAMGDAVALPVARFIGERFLIKIAEAVYND' A
#
# COMPACT_ATOMS: atom_id res chain seq x y z
N LYS A 1 -7.41 -6.11 -11.32
CA LYS A 1 -7.89 -4.71 -11.32
C LYS A 1 -8.82 -4.55 -10.12
N GLN A 2 -8.66 -3.49 -9.33
CA GLN A 2 -9.41 -3.26 -8.09
C GLN A 2 -10.45 -2.15 -8.31
N PHE A 3 -11.58 -2.23 -7.62
CA PHE A 3 -12.72 -1.31 -7.79
C PHE A 3 -13.11 -0.69 -6.45
N LEU A 4 -13.51 0.58 -6.50
CA LEU A 4 -14.26 1.23 -5.44
C LEU A 4 -15.75 1.08 -5.76
N VAL A 5 -16.50 0.48 -4.85
CA VAL A 5 -17.94 0.34 -4.95
C VAL A 5 -18.58 1.10 -3.79
N VAL A 6 -19.48 2.03 -4.11
CA VAL A 6 -20.19 2.84 -3.11
C VAL A 6 -21.69 2.74 -3.39
N LYS A 7 -22.46 2.37 -2.36
CA LYS A 7 -23.93 2.43 -2.40
C LYS A 7 -24.39 3.68 -1.66
N LYS A 8 -25.12 4.56 -2.33
CA LYS A 8 -25.64 5.81 -1.75
C LYS A 8 -27.07 6.05 -2.24
N SER A 9 -27.99 6.35 -1.32
CA SER A 9 -29.39 6.68 -1.64
C SER A 9 -30.11 5.65 -2.51
N GLY A 10 -29.80 4.36 -2.35
CA GLY A 10 -30.38 3.28 -3.16
C GLY A 10 -29.65 2.99 -4.47
N GLU A 11 -28.78 3.88 -4.93
CA GLU A 11 -27.97 3.71 -6.15
C GLU A 11 -26.59 3.12 -5.84
N VAL A 12 -26.03 2.39 -6.80
CA VAL A 12 -24.69 1.79 -6.73
C VAL A 12 -23.79 2.42 -7.78
N HIS A 13 -22.67 2.99 -7.33
CA HIS A 13 -21.63 3.50 -8.21
C HIS A 13 -20.38 2.63 -8.06
N ALA A 14 -19.80 2.23 -9.20
CA ALA A 14 -18.56 1.49 -9.25
C ALA A 14 -17.58 2.18 -10.21
N ARG A 15 -16.33 2.32 -9.78
CA ARG A 15 -15.23 2.76 -10.64
C ARG A 15 -13.94 2.07 -10.26
N LEU A 16 -12.94 2.15 -11.13
CA LEU A 16 -11.58 1.75 -10.78
C LEU A 16 -11.05 2.63 -9.64
N LEU A 17 -10.31 2.02 -8.72
CA LEU A 17 -9.46 2.78 -7.80
C LEU A 17 -8.43 3.53 -8.63
N THR A 18 -8.14 4.78 -8.25
CA THR A 18 -6.99 5.51 -8.77
C THR A 18 -5.69 4.94 -8.19
N VAL A 19 -4.55 5.20 -8.84
CA VAL A 19 -3.24 4.79 -8.32
C VAL A 19 -3.00 5.35 -6.91
N ARG A 20 -3.39 6.60 -6.65
CA ARG A 20 -3.23 7.21 -5.32
C ARG A 20 -4.10 6.54 -4.27
N GLU A 21 -5.34 6.18 -4.59
CA GLU A 21 -6.19 5.44 -3.66
C GLU A 21 -5.65 4.05 -3.37
N ALA A 22 -5.13 3.35 -4.38
CA ALA A 22 -4.45 2.07 -4.17
C ALA A 22 -3.23 2.24 -3.24
N ALA A 23 -2.43 3.29 -3.44
CA ALA A 23 -1.29 3.57 -2.58
C ALA A 23 -1.71 3.90 -1.12
N ARG A 24 -2.79 4.66 -0.93
CA ARG A 24 -3.38 4.90 0.40
C ARG A 24 -3.88 3.61 1.05
N LEU A 25 -4.49 2.71 0.27
CA LEU A 25 -4.94 1.40 0.74
C LEU A 25 -3.77 0.55 1.26
N MET A 26 -2.60 0.65 0.62
CA MET A 26 -1.36 0.02 1.10
C MET A 26 -0.71 0.76 2.28
N GLY A 27 -1.29 1.88 2.73
CA GLY A 27 -0.82 2.68 3.85
C GLY A 27 0.26 3.70 3.51
N ALA A 28 0.54 3.97 2.23
CA ALA A 28 1.52 4.95 1.82
C ALA A 28 1.02 6.40 2.02
N PRO A 29 1.84 7.31 2.58
CA PRO A 29 1.44 8.69 2.83
C PRO A 29 1.13 9.46 1.54
N ASP A 30 0.41 10.58 1.64
CA ASP A 30 0.07 11.44 0.50
C ASP A 30 1.28 12.09 -0.17
N THR A 31 2.39 12.21 0.56
CA THR A 31 3.69 12.67 0.06
C THR A 31 4.47 11.60 -0.70
N PHE A 32 3.99 10.34 -0.74
CA PHE A 32 4.68 9.27 -1.46
C PHE A 32 4.64 9.51 -2.97
N ILE A 33 5.82 9.61 -3.58
CA ILE A 33 5.97 9.84 -5.01
C ILE A 33 5.68 8.53 -5.75
N LEU A 34 4.64 8.55 -6.59
CA LEU A 34 4.27 7.41 -7.41
C LEU A 34 5.20 7.32 -8.64
N PRO A 35 5.73 6.12 -8.96
CA PRO A 35 6.67 5.97 -10.06
C PRO A 35 5.97 5.97 -11.43
N GLY A 36 6.67 6.53 -12.43
CA GLY A 36 6.39 6.29 -13.84
C GLY A 36 5.03 6.78 -14.33
N THR A 37 4.47 6.03 -15.29
CA THR A 37 3.16 6.32 -15.87
C THR A 37 2.02 5.77 -15.02
N TYR A 38 0.79 6.14 -15.36
CA TYR A 38 -0.41 5.68 -14.64
C TYR A 38 -0.52 4.14 -14.57
N ASN A 39 -0.10 3.43 -15.63
CA ASN A 39 -0.10 1.97 -15.66
C ASN A 39 1.01 1.36 -14.79
N ASP A 40 2.18 1.99 -14.74
CA ASP A 40 3.29 1.55 -13.89
C ASP A 40 2.92 1.68 -12.43
N GLY A 41 2.26 2.79 -12.07
CA GLY A 41 1.70 3.01 -10.75
C GLY A 41 0.72 1.90 -10.33
N TYR A 42 -0.18 1.47 -11.20
CA TYR A 42 -1.09 0.36 -10.87
C TYR A 42 -0.38 -0.97 -10.67
N LYS A 43 0.62 -1.30 -11.51
CA LYS A 43 1.41 -2.52 -11.32
C LYS A 43 2.17 -2.48 -10.00
N ALA A 44 2.87 -1.38 -9.73
CA ALA A 44 3.62 -1.19 -8.50
C ALA A 44 2.74 -1.30 -7.25
N MET A 45 1.52 -0.74 -7.28
CA MET A 45 0.60 -0.85 -6.14
C MET A 45 -0.05 -2.24 -6.03
N GLY A 46 -0.16 -2.99 -7.12
CA GLY A 46 -0.61 -4.39 -7.11
C GLY A 46 0.40 -5.33 -6.44
N ASP A 47 1.69 -5.06 -6.63
CA ASP A 47 2.80 -5.84 -6.05
C ASP A 47 3.26 -5.30 -4.68
N ALA A 48 2.72 -4.16 -4.24
CA ALA A 48 3.08 -3.55 -2.97
C ALA A 48 2.65 -4.42 -1.77
N VAL A 49 3.20 -4.11 -0.60
CA VAL A 49 2.79 -4.69 0.68
C VAL A 49 2.18 -3.63 1.58
N ALA A 50 1.34 -4.04 2.54
CA ALA A 50 0.75 -3.12 3.51
C ALA A 50 1.85 -2.53 4.41
N LEU A 51 2.17 -1.25 4.20
CA LEU A 51 3.24 -0.53 4.90
C LEU A 51 3.12 -0.64 6.43
N PRO A 52 1.95 -0.47 7.07
CA PRO A 52 1.84 -0.54 8.53
C PRO A 52 2.20 -1.91 9.09
N VAL A 53 1.89 -2.98 8.34
CA VAL A 53 2.17 -4.37 8.74
C VAL A 53 3.65 -4.66 8.59
N ALA A 54 4.24 -4.33 7.43
CA ALA A 54 5.67 -4.51 7.19
C ALA A 54 6.51 -3.76 8.23
N ARG A 55 6.11 -2.52 8.56
CA ARG A 55 6.76 -1.72 9.59
C ARG A 55 6.67 -2.36 10.98
N PHE A 56 5.48 -2.83 11.39
CA PHE A 56 5.32 -3.53 12.66
C PHE A 56 6.23 -4.76 12.76
N ILE A 57 6.27 -5.59 11.72
CA ILE A 57 7.11 -6.79 11.70
C ILE A 57 8.60 -6.42 11.80
N GLY A 58 9.01 -5.38 11.06
CA GLY A 58 10.37 -4.84 11.10
C GLY A 58 10.77 -4.39 12.50
N GLU A 59 10.00 -3.48 13.09
CA GLU A 59 10.26 -2.89 14.42
C GLU A 59 10.22 -3.93 15.55
N ARG A 60 9.33 -4.93 15.46
CA ARG A 60 9.13 -5.88 16.56
C ARG A 60 10.05 -7.09 16.51
N PHE A 61 10.43 -7.55 15.33
CA PHE A 61 11.13 -8.81 15.15
C PHE A 61 12.40 -8.66 14.33
N LEU A 62 12.29 -8.19 13.08
CA LEU A 62 13.40 -8.31 12.11
C LEU A 62 14.61 -7.47 12.48
N ILE A 63 14.41 -6.22 12.92
CA ILE A 63 15.50 -5.35 13.35
C ILE A 63 16.24 -5.96 14.54
N LYS A 64 15.51 -6.47 15.53
CA LYS A 64 16.11 -7.10 16.72
C LYS A 64 16.92 -8.34 16.40
N ILE A 65 16.42 -9.18 15.47
CA ILE A 65 17.15 -10.36 15.01
C ILE A 65 18.42 -9.94 14.29
N ALA A 66 18.35 -8.95 13.40
CA ALA A 66 19.53 -8.44 12.70
C ALA A 66 20.57 -7.89 13.69
N GLU A 67 20.16 -7.05 14.64
CA GLU A 67 21.03 -6.51 15.68
C GLU A 67 21.68 -7.61 16.53
N ALA A 68 20.96 -8.68 16.86
CA ALA A 68 21.53 -9.80 17.61
C ALA A 68 22.61 -10.55 16.81
N VAL A 69 22.47 -10.66 15.49
CA VAL A 69 23.44 -11.36 14.63
C VAL A 69 24.68 -10.50 14.34
N TYR A 70 24.54 -9.16 14.30
CA TYR A 70 25.63 -8.25 13.96
C TYR A 70 26.38 -7.65 15.16
N ASN A 71 25.85 -7.79 16.39
CA ASN A 71 26.51 -7.35 17.62
C ASN A 71 27.24 -8.47 18.37
N ASP A 72 27.26 -9.69 17.82
CA ASP A 72 28.24 -10.76 18.12
C ASP A 72 29.45 -10.65 17.17
#